data_AF-A0A3A5S7A9-F1
#
_entry.id   AF-A0A3A5S7A9-F1
#
_cell.length_a   1.000
_cell.length_b   1.000
_cell.length_c   1.000
_cell.angle_alpha   90.00
_cell.angle_beta   90.00
_cell.angle_gamma   90.00
#
_symmetry.space_group_name_H-M   'P 1'
#
loop_
_entity.id
_entity.type
_entity.pdbx_description
1 polymer ?
#
loop_
_entity_poly.entity_id
_entity_poly.type
_entity_poly.pdbx_seq_one_letter_code
_entity_poly.pdbx_strand_id
1 'polypeptide(L)'
;MEELINLLHTGGYSCTIANKGEIRTFTQRGVADIYDLLTQEPEFLKGASIADKVVGKGAAALMILGGIKELYTDIISTKALELLQKSDIKVGFTEKVPFIWNRNHTGGCPVETMCSEVESAEEILPLIRDFLEKIRNKK
;
A
#
# COMPACT_ATOMS: atom_id res chain seq x y z
N MET A 1 2.71 9.77 -13.32
CA MET A 1 1.69 8.75 -13.02
C MET A 1 1.48 7.76 -14.16
N GLU A 2 1.12 8.19 -15.38
CA GLU A 2 0.85 7.26 -16.51
C GLU A 2 1.95 6.20 -16.75
N GLU A 3 3.22 6.60 -16.70
CA GLU A 3 4.35 5.68 -16.82
C GLU A 3 4.36 4.58 -15.74
N LEU A 4 4.03 4.92 -14.49
CA LEU A 4 3.95 3.97 -13.39
C LEU A 4 2.81 2.97 -13.61
N ILE A 5 1.64 3.46 -14.05
CA ILE A 5 0.48 2.61 -14.36
C ILE A 5 0.84 1.63 -15.49
N ASN A 6 1.46 2.14 -16.57
CA ASN A 6 1.89 1.30 -17.69
C ASN A 6 2.88 0.21 -17.24
N LEU A 7 3.88 0.56 -16.42
CA LEU A 7 4.83 -0.41 -15.87
C LEU A 7 4.14 -1.44 -14.96
N LEU A 8 3.20 -1.01 -14.11
CA LEU A 8 2.43 -1.89 -13.23
C LEU A 8 1.66 -2.96 -14.02
N HIS A 9 1.01 -2.56 -15.11
CA HIS A 9 0.17 -3.44 -15.92
C HIS A 9 0.97 -4.32 -16.87
N THR A 10 2.05 -3.81 -17.46
CA THR A 10 2.83 -4.55 -18.46
C THR A 10 4.00 -5.35 -17.87
N GLY A 11 4.54 -4.92 -16.72
CA GLY A 11 5.75 -5.48 -16.13
C GLY A 11 5.54 -6.59 -15.11
N GLY A 12 4.29 -6.97 -14.82
CA GLY A 12 4.00 -8.02 -13.84
C GLY A 12 4.25 -7.62 -12.37
N TYR A 13 4.51 -6.34 -12.10
CA TYR A 13 4.81 -5.81 -10.77
C TYR A 13 3.57 -5.71 -9.88
N SER A 14 3.72 -5.77 -8.56
CA SER A 14 2.64 -5.48 -7.60
C SER A 14 2.55 -4.00 -7.27
N CYS A 15 3.68 -3.29 -7.35
CA CYS A 15 3.79 -1.88 -7.05
C CYS A 15 4.92 -1.24 -7.86
N THR A 16 4.74 0.01 -8.27
CA THR A 16 5.75 0.83 -8.94
C THR A 16 5.78 2.21 -8.30
N ILE A 17 6.98 2.72 -8.04
CA ILE A 17 7.18 3.95 -7.27
C ILE A 17 8.17 4.84 -8.01
N ALA A 18 7.78 6.10 -8.26
CA ALA A 18 8.68 7.13 -8.76
C ALA A 18 9.02 8.13 -7.66
N ASN A 19 10.30 8.36 -7.43
CA ASN A 19 10.77 9.50 -6.66
C ASN A 19 12.19 9.91 -7.06
N LYS A 20 12.56 11.18 -6.88
CA LYS A 20 13.92 11.71 -7.11
C LYS A 20 14.52 11.38 -8.48
N GLY A 21 13.69 11.26 -9.52
CA GLY A 21 14.13 10.92 -10.88
C GLY A 21 14.40 9.42 -11.11
N GLU A 22 14.10 8.57 -10.13
CA GLU A 22 14.21 7.12 -10.21
C GLU A 22 12.83 6.46 -10.18
N ILE A 23 12.67 5.36 -10.92
CA ILE A 23 11.51 4.46 -10.81
C ILE A 23 12.00 3.11 -10.27
N ARG A 24 11.38 2.66 -9.18
CA ARG A 24 11.58 1.32 -8.61
C ARG A 24 10.33 0.48 -8.79
N THR A 25 10.54 -0.81 -9.03
CA THR A 25 9.47 -1.77 -9.26
C THR A 25 9.54 -2.87 -8.21
N PHE A 26 8.38 -3.34 -7.79
CA PHE A 26 8.24 -4.22 -6.63
C PHE A 26 7.31 -5.38 -6.95
N THR A 27 7.57 -6.52 -6.32
CA THR A 27 6.86 -7.79 -6.58
C THR A 27 6.52 -8.56 -5.30
N GLN A 28 6.89 -8.06 -4.11
CA GLN A 28 6.56 -8.77 -2.89
C GLN A 28 5.05 -8.70 -2.62
N ARG A 29 4.64 -9.55 -1.68
CA ARG A 29 3.23 -9.77 -1.35
C ARG A 29 2.80 -8.82 -0.24
N GLY A 30 1.58 -8.31 -0.39
CA GLY A 30 0.96 -7.48 0.63
C GLY A 30 1.74 -6.21 0.87
N VAL A 31 1.91 -5.85 2.14
CA VAL A 31 2.48 -4.57 2.56
C VAL A 31 3.99 -4.57 2.75
N ALA A 32 4.67 -5.68 2.43
CA ALA A 32 6.09 -5.88 2.77
C ALA A 32 7.01 -4.84 2.11
N ASP A 33 6.89 -4.61 0.80
CA ASP A 33 7.75 -3.66 0.07
C ASP A 33 7.62 -2.24 0.63
N ILE A 34 6.39 -1.75 0.82
CA ILE A 34 6.15 -0.39 1.35
C ILE A 34 6.63 -0.28 2.80
N TYR A 35 6.44 -1.33 3.61
CA TYR A 35 6.93 -1.34 4.99
C TYR A 35 8.46 -1.30 5.06
N ASP A 36 9.14 -2.09 4.23
CA ASP A 36 10.60 -2.09 4.18
C ASP A 36 11.14 -0.73 3.71
N LEU A 37 10.52 -0.12 2.70
CA LEU A 37 10.87 1.25 2.28
C LEU A 37 10.63 2.28 3.40
N LEU A 38 9.50 2.22 4.09
CA LEU A 38 9.20 3.15 5.18
C LEU A 38 10.23 3.05 6.31
N THR A 39 10.73 1.85 6.60
CA THR A 39 11.65 1.60 7.71
C THR A 39 13.12 1.79 7.35
N GLN A 40 13.52 1.48 6.12
CA GLN A 40 14.93 1.48 5.69
C GLN A 40 15.28 2.70 4.83
N GLU A 41 14.34 3.18 4.01
CA GLU A 41 14.55 4.25 3.04
C GLU A 41 13.37 5.27 3.05
N PRO A 42 12.97 5.84 4.20
CA PRO A 42 11.79 6.71 4.29
C PRO A 42 11.87 7.93 3.36
N GLU A 43 13.08 8.42 3.12
CA GLU A 43 13.35 9.53 2.19
C GLU A 43 13.05 9.20 0.72
N PHE A 44 12.93 7.92 0.36
CA PHE A 44 12.48 7.50 -0.97
C PHE A 44 10.95 7.52 -1.08
N LEU A 45 10.21 7.34 0.01
CA LEU A 45 8.74 7.45 0.00
C LEU A 45 8.26 8.91 0.05
N LYS A 46 8.98 9.77 0.77
CA LYS A 46 8.57 11.16 0.94
C LYS A 46 8.46 11.89 -0.41
N GLY A 47 7.25 12.34 -0.74
CA GLY A 47 6.93 13.01 -2.01
C GLY A 47 6.86 12.07 -3.23
N ALA A 48 6.88 10.75 -3.02
CA ALA A 48 6.82 9.78 -4.11
C ALA A 48 5.44 9.72 -4.78
N SER A 49 5.45 9.30 -6.05
CA SER A 49 4.25 8.84 -6.75
C SER A 49 4.21 7.32 -6.72
N ILE A 50 3.08 6.72 -6.37
CA ILE A 50 2.92 5.26 -6.32
C ILE A 50 1.80 4.82 -7.26
N ALA A 51 2.03 3.74 -8.02
CA ALA A 51 0.97 2.94 -8.62
C ALA A 51 1.02 1.51 -8.04
N ASP A 52 -0.06 1.06 -7.41
CA ASP A 52 -0.17 -0.25 -6.76
C ASP A 52 -1.36 -1.02 -7.36
N LYS A 53 -1.32 -2.36 -7.34
CA LYS A 53 -2.46 -3.15 -7.85
C LYS A 53 -3.65 -3.14 -6.90
N VAL A 54 -3.40 -3.27 -5.60
CA VAL A 54 -4.47 -3.48 -4.61
C VAL A 54 -4.12 -2.78 -3.30
N VAL A 55 -4.84 -1.72 -2.98
CA VAL A 55 -4.64 -0.95 -1.76
C VAL A 55 -5.75 -1.22 -0.75
N GLY A 56 -5.37 -1.94 0.31
CA GLY A 56 -6.13 -2.05 1.54
C GLY A 56 -5.69 -1.00 2.58
N LYS A 57 -6.42 -0.93 3.70
CA LYS A 57 -6.24 0.08 4.75
C LYS A 57 -4.84 0.05 5.37
N GLY A 58 -4.24 -1.14 5.49
CA GLY A 58 -2.87 -1.28 5.96
C GLY A 58 -1.83 -0.66 5.01
N ALA A 59 -1.97 -0.88 3.70
CA ALA A 59 -1.08 -0.26 2.71
C ALA A 59 -1.26 1.27 2.68
N ALA A 60 -2.52 1.73 2.71
CA ALA A 60 -2.86 3.15 2.81
C ALA A 60 -2.19 3.83 4.01
N ALA A 61 -2.22 3.21 5.19
CA ALA A 61 -1.55 3.74 6.38
C ALA A 61 -0.05 3.92 6.16
N LEU A 62 0.64 2.93 5.58
CA LEU A 62 2.07 3.04 5.31
C LEU A 62 2.39 4.13 4.28
N MET A 63 1.54 4.30 3.28
CA MET A 63 1.69 5.35 2.27
C MET A 63 1.50 6.75 2.87
N ILE A 64 0.55 6.91 3.79
CA ILE A 64 0.34 8.15 4.56
C ILE A 64 1.57 8.46 5.41
N LEU A 65 2.03 7.50 6.20
CA LEU A 65 3.22 7.68 7.05
C LEU A 65 4.50 7.92 6.22
N GLY A 66 4.57 7.33 5.02
CA GLY A 66 5.64 7.58 4.06
C GLY A 66 5.62 8.96 3.44
N GLY A 67 4.53 9.73 3.59
CA GLY A 67 4.41 11.09 3.07
C GLY A 67 4.45 11.16 1.54
N ILE A 68 3.85 10.18 0.86
CA ILE A 68 3.75 10.18 -0.61
C ILE A 68 2.90 11.36 -1.09
N LYS A 69 3.03 11.77 -2.35
CA LYS A 69 2.23 12.88 -2.91
C LYS A 69 0.99 12.40 -3.67
N GLU A 70 1.08 11.24 -4.32
CA GLU A 70 -0.01 10.71 -5.15
C GLU A 70 0.02 9.18 -5.22
N LEU A 71 -1.16 8.60 -5.31
CA LEU A 71 -1.43 7.17 -5.42
C LEU A 71 -2.37 6.91 -6.60
N TYR A 72 -2.03 5.93 -7.42
CA TYR A 72 -2.98 5.22 -8.27
C TYR A 72 -3.13 3.78 -7.78
N THR A 73 -4.34 3.22 -7.84
CA THR A 73 -4.55 1.78 -7.64
C THR A 73 -5.65 1.19 -8.49
N ASP A 74 -5.49 -0.03 -8.98
CA ASP A 74 -6.57 -0.70 -9.72
C ASP A 74 -7.76 -0.96 -8.78
N ILE A 75 -7.50 -1.49 -7.59
CA ILE A 75 -8.53 -1.79 -6.58
C ILE A 75 -8.20 -1.08 -5.28
N ILE A 76 -9.19 -0.41 -4.68
CA ILE A 76 -9.08 0.19 -3.35
C ILE A 76 -10.23 -0.27 -2.44
N SER A 77 -9.98 -0.55 -1.17
CA SER A 77 -11.07 -0.79 -0.22
C SER A 77 -11.71 0.51 0.25
N THR A 78 -13.01 0.46 0.61
CA THR A 78 -13.72 1.60 1.20
C THR A 78 -12.96 2.19 2.38
N LYS A 79 -12.48 1.34 3.30
CA LYS A 79 -11.76 1.79 4.49
C LYS A 79 -10.38 2.38 4.19
N ALA A 80 -9.71 1.89 3.14
CA ALA A 80 -8.45 2.48 2.68
C ALA A 80 -8.68 3.89 2.10
N LEU A 81 -9.71 4.04 1.28
CA LEU A 81 -10.07 5.34 0.68
C LEU A 81 -10.46 6.35 1.76
N GLU A 82 -11.30 5.96 2.73
CA GLU A 82 -11.68 6.81 3.87
C GLU A 82 -10.47 7.29 4.68
N LEU A 83 -9.47 6.42 4.88
CA LEU A 83 -8.24 6.78 5.57
C LEU A 83 -7.40 7.77 4.73
N LEU A 84 -7.25 7.52 3.43
CA LEU A 84 -6.48 8.39 2.52
C LEU A 84 -7.14 9.77 2.34
N GLN A 85 -8.47 9.85 2.35
CA GLN A 85 -9.21 11.11 2.25
C GLN A 85 -8.99 12.07 3.43
N LYS A 86 -8.44 11.58 4.55
CA LYS A 86 -8.01 12.41 5.68
C LYS A 86 -6.60 12.99 5.49
N SER A 87 -5.94 12.70 4.37
CA SER A 87 -4.58 13.17 4.03
C SER A 87 -4.59 14.03 2.77
N ASP A 88 -3.47 14.69 2.47
CA ASP A 88 -3.29 15.48 1.25
C ASP A 88 -2.88 14.65 0.02
N ILE A 89 -2.91 13.31 0.11
CA ILE A 89 -2.53 12.42 -0.98
C ILE A 89 -3.58 12.47 -2.09
N LYS A 90 -3.14 12.74 -3.31
CA LYS A 90 -4.02 12.61 -4.49
C LYS A 90 -4.23 11.14 -4.81
N VAL A 91 -5.48 10.68 -4.78
CA VAL A 91 -5.83 9.27 -5.02
C VAL A 91 -6.61 9.13 -6.33
N GLY A 92 -6.07 8.35 -7.26
CA GLY A 92 -6.79 7.81 -8.41
C GLY A 92 -7.02 6.32 -8.26
N PHE A 93 -8.14 5.80 -8.74
CA PHE A 93 -8.39 4.36 -8.73
C PHE A 93 -9.36 3.92 -9.84
N THR A 94 -9.31 2.63 -10.20
CA THR A 94 -10.28 2.04 -11.15
C THR A 94 -11.54 1.57 -10.44
N GLU A 95 -11.39 0.78 -9.37
CA GLU A 95 -12.51 0.16 -8.67
C GLU A 95 -12.41 0.35 -7.16
N LYS A 96 -13.54 0.70 -6.53
CA LYS A 96 -13.69 0.71 -5.08
C LYS A 96 -14.50 -0.50 -4.64
N VAL A 97 -13.96 -1.29 -3.71
CA VAL A 97 -14.60 -2.48 -3.15
C VAL A 97 -14.86 -2.34 -1.65
N PRO A 98 -15.86 -3.02 -1.06
CA PRO A 98 -16.09 -2.97 0.38
C PRO A 98 -14.92 -3.49 1.22
N PHE A 99 -14.21 -4.50 0.71
CA PHE A 99 -13.15 -5.20 1.44
C PHE A 99 -12.16 -5.90 0.49
N ILE A 100 -10.88 -6.03 0.88
CA ILE A 100 -9.85 -6.75 0.11
C ILE A 100 -9.83 -8.24 0.47
N TRP A 101 -10.19 -9.10 -0.48
CA TRP A 101 -10.07 -10.54 -0.31
C TRP A 101 -8.62 -11.01 -0.22
N ASN A 102 -8.39 -12.12 0.50
CA ASN A 102 -7.10 -12.78 0.44
C ASN A 102 -6.88 -13.36 -0.97
N ARG A 103 -5.62 -13.61 -1.32
CA ARG A 103 -5.23 -14.08 -2.66
C ARG A 103 -5.89 -15.41 -3.07
N ASN A 104 -6.23 -16.25 -2.11
CA ASN A 104 -6.83 -17.55 -2.38
C ASN A 104 -8.36 -17.47 -2.47
N HIS A 105 -8.95 -16.28 -2.30
CA HIS A 105 -10.38 -16.03 -2.25
C HIS A 105 -11.12 -16.92 -1.23
N THR A 106 -10.46 -17.27 -0.13
CA THR A 106 -11.03 -18.10 0.95
C THR A 106 -11.51 -17.29 2.16
N GLY A 107 -11.29 -15.98 2.15
CA GLY A 107 -11.63 -15.08 3.24
C GLY A 107 -10.97 -13.72 3.08
N GLY A 108 -11.10 -12.89 4.11
CA GLY A 108 -10.51 -11.56 4.09
C GLY A 108 -8.98 -11.55 4.09
N CYS A 109 -8.36 -10.57 3.44
CA CYS A 109 -6.94 -10.28 3.59
C CYS A 109 -6.61 -10.11 5.09
N PRO A 110 -5.58 -10.80 5.62
CA PRO A 110 -5.25 -10.70 7.04
C PRO A 110 -4.92 -9.28 7.48
N VAL A 111 -4.20 -8.52 6.65
CA VAL A 111 -3.83 -7.13 6.94
C VAL A 111 -5.07 -6.23 6.92
N GLU A 112 -5.94 -6.39 5.93
CA GLU A 112 -7.19 -5.61 5.84
C GLU A 112 -8.08 -5.86 7.06
N THR A 113 -8.24 -7.12 7.47
CA THR A 113 -9.07 -7.53 8.61
C THR A 113 -8.52 -6.93 9.90
N MET A 114 -7.21 -7.06 10.11
CA MET A 114 -6.50 -6.57 11.29
C MET A 114 -6.60 -5.05 11.46
N CYS A 115 -6.50 -4.28 10.37
CA CYS A 115 -6.52 -2.82 10.43
C CYS A 115 -7.94 -2.22 10.39
N SER A 116 -8.97 -3.05 10.14
CA SER A 116 -10.31 -2.60 9.77
C SER A 116 -10.94 -1.57 10.73
N GLU A 117 -10.77 -1.73 12.04
CA GLU A 117 -11.39 -0.85 13.06
C GLU A 117 -10.43 0.23 13.61
N VAL A 118 -9.20 0.32 13.11
CA VAL A 118 -8.18 1.26 13.62
C VAL A 118 -8.25 2.59 12.87
N GLU A 119 -8.31 3.72 13.56
CA GLU A 119 -8.71 4.99 12.92
C GLU A 119 -7.54 5.79 12.33
N SER A 120 -6.33 5.63 12.85
CA SER A 120 -5.14 6.40 12.44
C SER A 120 -4.08 5.53 11.78
N ALA A 121 -3.24 6.15 10.94
CA ALA A 121 -2.15 5.45 10.27
C ALA A 121 -1.06 5.04 11.27
N GLU A 122 -0.82 5.87 12.28
CA GLU A 122 0.14 5.70 13.36
C GLU A 122 -0.18 4.47 14.22
N GLU A 123 -1.45 4.23 14.52
CA GLU A 123 -1.91 3.05 15.27
C GLU A 123 -1.88 1.77 14.43
N ILE A 124 -1.98 1.89 13.09
CA ILE A 124 -1.90 0.75 12.17
C ILE A 124 -0.45 0.24 12.03
N LEU A 125 0.54 1.13 12.06
CA LEU A 125 1.95 0.78 11.89
C LEU A 125 2.45 -0.37 12.81
N PRO A 126 2.25 -0.33 14.14
CA PRO A 126 2.68 -1.41 15.02
C PRO A 126 2.00 -2.75 14.69
N LEU A 127 0.73 -2.74 14.27
CA LEU A 127 0.02 -3.96 13.87
C LEU A 127 0.65 -4.60 12.63
N ILE A 128 1.04 -3.78 11.65
CA ILE A 128 1.72 -4.26 10.44
C ILE A 128 3.10 -4.82 10.76
N ARG A 129 3.89 -4.13 11.61
CA ARG A 129 5.19 -4.62 12.07
C ARG A 129 5.05 -6.02 12.69
N ASP A 130 4.18 -6.15 13.69
CA ASP A 130 4.01 -7.40 14.43
C ASP A 130 3.50 -8.53 13.51
N PHE A 131 2.68 -8.20 12.52
CA PHE A 131 2.23 -9.14 11.49
C PHE A 131 3.39 -9.62 10.60
N LEU A 132 4.22 -8.71 10.10
CA LEU A 132 5.35 -9.03 9.23
C LEU A 132 6.44 -9.82 9.98
N GLU A 133 6.73 -9.48 11.24
CA GLU A 133 7.65 -10.24 12.10
C GLU A 133 7.19 -11.69 12.26
N LYS A 134 5.90 -11.91 12.55
CA LYS A 134 5.33 -13.26 12.67
C LYS A 134 5.41 -14.06 11.38
N ILE A 135 5.30 -13.43 10.22
CA ILE A 135 5.39 -14.11 8.92
C ILE A 135 6.83 -14.41 8.55
N ARG A 136 7.76 -13.48 8.83
CA ARG A 136 9.19 -13.64 8.54
C ARG A 136 9.83 -14.73 9.40
N ASN A 137 9.44 -14.83 10.68
CA ASN A 137 9.94 -15.84 11.62
C ASN A 137 9.35 -17.27 11.40
N LYS A 138 8.39 -17.42 10.49
CA LYS A 138 7.79 -18.72 10.13
C LYS A 138 8.39 -19.34 8.85
N LYS A 139 9.44 -18.72 8.29
CA LYS A 139 10.25 -19.28 7.22
C LYS A 139 11.46 -20.02 7.81
#